data_AF-A0AAD1M3Q3-F1
#
_entry.id   AF-A0AAD1M3Q3-F1
#
_cell.length_a   1.000
_cell.length_b   1.000
_cell.length_c   1.000
_cell.angle_alpha   90.00
_cell.angle_beta   90.00
_cell.angle_gamma   90.00
#
_symmetry.space_group_name_H-M   'P 1'
#
loop_
_entity.id
_entity.type
_entity.pdbx_description
1 polymer ?
#
loop_
_entity_poly.entity_id
_entity_poly.type
_entity_poly.pdbx_seq_one_letter_code
_entity_poly.pdbx_strand_id
1 'polypeptide(L)'
;MKTLLSFFLAYCDFLYLDPRYRITDSRTSGAATVDAGLTLTGPVISWSLQNNRGQIGFGVAPTKFAASAENWFRVSIIRQYLDDYDETNAVTPVEAVAWIRENTGRIEELFSGDSAARSCEALIALEDVLATKYYGPPKA
;
A
#
# COMPACT_ATOMS: atom_id res chain seq x y z
N MET A 1 15.73 9.14 3.34
CA MET A 1 15.93 7.67 3.19
C MET A 1 16.22 6.92 4.50
N LYS A 2 17.13 7.39 5.37
CA LYS A 2 17.53 6.67 6.61
C LYS A 2 16.33 6.23 7.46
N THR A 3 15.40 7.14 7.75
CA THR A 3 14.20 6.82 8.55
C THR A 3 13.35 5.72 7.94
N LEU A 4 13.13 5.78 6.62
CA LEU A 4 12.34 4.76 5.91
C LEU A 4 13.01 3.39 5.98
N LEU A 5 14.33 3.32 5.73
CA LEU A 5 15.06 2.06 5.76
C LEU A 5 15.17 1.49 7.18
N SER A 6 15.40 2.32 8.19
CA SER A 6 15.41 1.88 9.59
C SER A 6 14.05 1.33 10.02
N PHE A 7 12.96 1.98 9.59
CA PHE A 7 11.61 1.46 9.82
C PHE A 7 11.40 0.11 9.10
N PHE A 8 11.76 0.04 7.82
CA PHE A 8 11.62 -1.17 7.02
C PHE A 8 12.36 -2.36 7.63
N LEU A 9 13.62 -2.17 8.06
CA LEU A 9 14.42 -3.20 8.71
C LEU A 9 13.91 -3.60 10.10
N ALA A 10 13.22 -2.70 10.82
CA ALA A 10 12.70 -2.99 12.15
C ALA A 10 11.38 -3.76 12.12
N TYR A 11 10.53 -3.51 11.12
CA TYR A 11 9.13 -3.97 11.15
C TYR A 11 8.70 -4.82 9.95
N CYS A 12 9.41 -4.78 8.83
CA CYS A 12 8.99 -5.40 7.57
C CYS A 12 9.81 -6.64 7.16
N ASP A 13 10.29 -7.41 8.14
CA ASP A 13 11.05 -8.67 7.92
C ASP A 13 10.29 -9.69 7.07
N PHE A 14 8.98 -9.79 7.22
CA PHE A 14 8.13 -10.63 6.36
C PHE A 14 8.18 -10.26 4.87
N LEU A 15 8.58 -9.03 4.53
CA LEU A 15 8.79 -8.61 3.14
C LEU A 15 10.23 -8.85 2.67
N TYR A 16 11.24 -8.47 3.46
CA TYR A 16 12.63 -8.57 3.00
C TYR A 16 13.30 -9.93 3.24
N LEU A 17 12.73 -10.78 4.10
CA LEU A 17 13.18 -12.17 4.28
C LEU A 17 12.44 -13.14 3.36
N ASP A 18 11.31 -12.75 2.76
CA ASP A 18 10.62 -13.56 1.77
C ASP A 18 11.33 -13.43 0.40
N PRO A 19 11.97 -14.49 -0.12
CA PRO A 19 12.74 -14.44 -1.36
C PRO A 19 11.89 -14.16 -2.60
N ARG A 20 10.56 -14.25 -2.49
CA ARG A 20 9.62 -13.91 -3.58
C ARG A 20 9.57 -12.41 -3.83
N TYR A 21 9.89 -11.58 -2.82
CA TYR A 21 9.92 -10.13 -2.96
C TYR A 21 11.35 -9.63 -3.23
N ARG A 22 11.46 -8.66 -4.15
CA ARG A 22 12.72 -7.98 -4.45
C ARG A 22 12.51 -6.47 -4.43
N ILE A 23 13.48 -5.74 -3.90
CA ILE A 23 13.52 -4.28 -4.08
C ILE A 23 13.79 -4.02 -5.55
N THR A 24 12.88 -3.31 -6.22
CA THR A 24 12.94 -3.02 -7.66
C THR A 24 13.09 -1.54 -7.97
N ASP A 25 12.73 -0.67 -7.03
CA ASP A 25 12.95 0.77 -7.14
C ASP A 25 13.20 1.38 -5.75
N SER A 26 13.97 2.46 -5.71
CA SER A 26 14.20 3.26 -4.51
C SER A 26 14.44 4.72 -4.89
N ARG A 27 13.88 5.63 -4.12
CA ARG A 27 13.89 7.07 -4.42
C ARG A 27 14.03 7.89 -3.14
N THR A 28 14.72 9.02 -3.23
CA THR A 28 14.94 9.93 -2.10
C THR A 28 15.11 11.35 -2.62
N SER A 29 14.55 12.34 -1.92
CA SER A 29 14.81 13.77 -2.19
C SER A 29 16.22 14.21 -1.77
N GLY A 30 16.97 13.33 -1.10
CA GLY A 30 18.25 13.62 -0.43
C GLY A 30 18.08 13.95 1.05
N ALA A 31 16.86 14.25 1.51
CA ALA A 31 16.58 14.43 2.93
C ALA A 31 16.71 13.11 3.70
N ALA A 32 17.39 13.16 4.85
CA ALA A 32 17.60 11.96 5.67
C ALA A 32 16.27 11.42 6.24
N THR A 33 15.39 12.32 6.65
CA THR A 33 14.22 12.05 7.52
C THR A 33 12.89 11.94 6.78
N VAL A 34 12.80 12.46 5.55
CA VAL A 34 11.55 12.58 4.79
C VAL A 34 11.76 12.31 3.30
N ASP A 35 10.66 12.27 2.57
CA ASP A 35 10.55 12.23 1.11
C ASP A 35 11.42 11.14 0.47
N ALA A 36 11.17 9.91 0.92
CA ALA A 36 11.81 8.71 0.41
C ALA A 36 10.76 7.65 0.06
N GLY A 37 11.10 6.78 -0.88
CA GLY A 37 10.26 5.67 -1.30
C GLY A 37 11.08 4.41 -1.59
N LEU A 38 10.48 3.26 -1.34
CA LEU A 38 11.03 1.94 -1.62
C LEU A 38 9.92 1.09 -2.24
N THR A 39 10.20 0.50 -3.41
CA THR A 39 9.28 -0.40 -4.08
C THR A 39 9.81 -1.82 -3.98
N LEU A 40 8.95 -2.74 -3.55
CA LEU A 40 9.21 -4.18 -3.62
C LEU A 40 8.24 -4.83 -4.60
N THR A 41 8.75 -5.70 -5.45
CA THR A 41 7.94 -6.47 -6.39
C THR A 41 7.97 -7.94 -6.00
N GLY A 42 6.79 -8.51 -5.80
CA GLY A 42 6.56 -9.95 -5.67
C GLY A 42 5.79 -10.52 -6.86
N PRO A 43 5.49 -11.82 -6.86
CA PRO A 43 4.83 -12.48 -7.98
C PRO A 43 3.38 -12.02 -8.20
N VAL A 44 2.62 -11.81 -7.13
CA VAL A 44 1.19 -11.44 -7.19
C VAL A 44 0.99 -9.94 -6.96
N ILE A 45 1.64 -9.41 -5.93
CA ILE A 45 1.52 -8.01 -5.52
C ILE A 45 2.87 -7.31 -5.45
N SER A 46 2.84 -6.00 -5.65
CA SER A 46 3.95 -5.09 -5.44
C SER A 46 3.61 -4.11 -4.32
N TRP A 47 4.61 -3.78 -3.50
CA TRP A 47 4.51 -2.88 -2.36
C TRP A 47 5.24 -1.58 -2.64
N SER A 48 4.66 -0.47 -2.22
CA SER A 48 5.27 0.86 -2.22
C SER A 48 5.29 1.37 -0.79
N LEU A 49 6.47 1.48 -0.20
CA LEU A 49 6.67 2.05 1.12
C LEU A 49 7.17 3.47 0.94
N GLN A 50 6.49 4.42 1.56
CA GLN A 50 6.82 5.84 1.42
C GLN A 50 7.01 6.47 2.78
N ASN A 51 7.99 7.35 2.89
CA ASN A 51 8.06 8.35 3.95
C ASN A 51 7.82 9.70 3.29
N ASN A 52 6.62 10.24 3.45
CA ASN A 52 6.24 11.54 2.91
C ASN A 52 6.06 12.51 4.08
N ARG A 53 6.87 13.57 4.14
CA ARG A 53 6.83 14.55 5.24
C ARG A 53 6.85 13.93 6.65
N GLY A 54 7.54 12.80 6.82
CA GLY A 54 7.68 12.09 8.10
C GLY A 54 6.61 11.05 8.37
N GLN A 55 5.61 10.90 7.49
CA GLN A 55 4.57 9.89 7.60
C GLN A 55 4.93 8.66 6.78
N ILE A 56 5.00 7.50 7.45
CA ILE A 56 5.21 6.22 6.80
C ILE A 56 3.87 5.70 6.27
N GLY A 57 3.81 5.43 4.97
CA GLY A 57 2.63 4.90 4.29
C GLY A 57 2.97 3.68 3.42
N PHE A 58 1.92 2.90 3.14
CA PHE A 58 2.00 1.69 2.34
C PHE A 58 0.98 1.74 1.22
N GLY A 59 1.45 1.51 0.00
CA GLY A 59 0.64 1.26 -1.18
C GLY A 59 0.84 -0.17 -1.69
N VAL A 60 -0.19 -0.73 -2.31
CA VAL A 60 -0.19 -2.05 -2.92
C VAL A 60 -0.78 -1.97 -4.31
N ALA A 61 -0.18 -2.69 -5.25
CA ALA A 61 -0.75 -2.93 -6.56
C ALA A 61 -0.65 -4.42 -6.93
N PRO A 62 -1.58 -4.98 -7.73
CA PRO A 62 -1.33 -6.21 -8.45
C PRO A 62 -0.08 -6.05 -9.32
N THR A 63 0.91 -6.94 -9.20
CA THR A 63 2.18 -6.82 -9.92
C THR A 63 1.99 -6.68 -11.42
N LYS A 64 1.05 -7.44 -12.00
CA LYS A 64 0.73 -7.37 -13.43
C LYS A 64 0.17 -6.01 -13.91
N PHE A 65 -0.36 -5.20 -13.00
CA PHE A 65 -0.95 -3.88 -13.28
C PHE A 65 -0.22 -2.71 -12.61
N ALA A 66 0.89 -2.99 -11.93
CA ALA A 66 1.67 -2.00 -11.18
C ALA A 66 2.28 -0.88 -12.04
N ALA A 67 2.30 -1.04 -13.36
CA ALA A 67 2.72 0.00 -14.30
C ALA A 67 1.73 1.19 -14.37
N SER A 68 0.45 0.98 -14.06
CA SER A 68 -0.52 2.07 -13.99
C SER A 68 -0.61 2.65 -12.59
N ALA A 69 -0.52 3.97 -12.47
CA ALA A 69 -0.56 4.68 -11.19
C ALA A 69 -1.92 4.53 -10.47
N GLU A 70 -3.01 4.37 -11.22
CA GLU A 70 -4.37 4.22 -10.68
C GLU A 70 -4.59 2.89 -9.94
N ASN A 71 -3.72 1.90 -10.19
CA ASN A 71 -3.82 0.57 -9.58
C ASN A 71 -3.01 0.43 -8.29
N TRP A 72 -2.51 1.56 -7.76
CA TRP A 72 -1.80 1.61 -6.49
C TRP A 72 -2.72 2.11 -5.38
N PHE A 73 -3.17 1.18 -4.54
CA PHE A 73 -4.13 1.45 -3.48
C PHE A 73 -3.44 1.61 -2.14
N ARG A 74 -3.89 2.56 -1.33
CA ARG A 74 -3.43 2.67 0.07
C ARG A 74 -3.88 1.44 0.85
N VAL A 75 -3.04 0.98 1.78
CA VAL A 75 -3.40 -0.14 2.65
C VAL A 75 -4.68 0.14 3.47
N SER A 76 -4.98 1.40 3.80
CA SER A 76 -6.24 1.76 4.49
C SER A 76 -7.47 1.39 3.66
N ILE A 77 -7.44 1.65 2.35
CA ILE A 77 -8.52 1.34 1.41
C ILE A 77 -8.69 -0.18 1.28
N ILE A 78 -7.57 -0.91 1.16
CA ILE A 78 -7.60 -2.38 1.11
C ILE A 78 -8.18 -2.96 2.39
N ARG A 79 -7.78 -2.43 3.56
CA ARG A 79 -8.31 -2.86 4.85
C ARG A 79 -9.81 -2.56 4.96
N GLN A 80 -10.24 -1.38 4.52
CA GLN A 80 -11.66 -1.04 4.51
C GLN A 80 -12.45 -1.99 3.60
N TYR A 81 -11.92 -2.32 2.42
CA TYR A 81 -12.55 -3.27 1.51
C TYR A 81 -12.65 -4.68 2.10
N LEU A 82 -11.60 -5.14 2.78
CA LEU A 82 -11.52 -6.51 3.31
C LEU A 82 -12.23 -6.70 4.65
N ASP A 83 -12.26 -5.68 5.51
CA ASP A 83 -12.69 -5.78 6.90
C ASP A 83 -13.88 -4.85 7.25
N ASP A 84 -14.40 -4.08 6.29
CA ASP A 84 -15.39 -3.00 6.53
C ASP A 84 -14.90 -1.97 7.58
N TYR A 85 -13.58 -1.80 7.67
CA TYR A 85 -12.94 -0.89 8.62
C TYR A 85 -13.11 0.56 8.19
N ASP A 86 -13.60 1.44 9.07
CA ASP A 86 -13.66 2.86 8.80
C ASP A 86 -12.25 3.48 8.80
N GLU A 87 -11.76 3.84 7.62
CA GLU A 87 -10.41 4.37 7.40
C GLU A 87 -10.15 5.72 8.08
N THR A 88 -11.18 6.42 8.56
CA THR A 88 -11.01 7.65 9.35
C THR A 88 -10.36 7.39 10.71
N ASN A 89 -10.39 6.13 11.17
CA ASN A 89 -9.68 5.70 12.35
C ASN A 89 -8.19 5.57 12.05
N ALA A 90 -7.46 6.66 12.30
CA ALA A 90 -6.01 6.72 12.11
C ALA A 90 -5.30 5.63 12.91
N VAL A 91 -4.45 4.87 12.21
CA VAL A 91 -3.57 3.86 12.82
C VAL A 91 -2.13 4.31 12.70
N THR A 92 -1.31 3.92 13.67
CA THR A 92 0.14 4.13 13.60
C THR A 92 0.76 3.27 12.49
N PRO A 93 1.94 3.65 11.97
CA PRO A 93 2.64 2.81 10.98
C PRO A 93 2.94 1.39 11.48
N VAL A 94 3.16 1.20 12.78
CA VAL A 94 3.45 -0.11 13.37
C VAL A 94 2.18 -0.98 13.39
N GLU A 95 1.04 -0.41 13.75
CA GLU A 95 -0.26 -1.11 13.69
C GLU A 95 -0.64 -1.46 12.24
N ALA A 96 -0.37 -0.57 11.29
CA ALA A 96 -0.55 -0.85 9.88
C ALA A 96 0.30 -2.06 9.45
N VAL A 97 1.58 -2.13 9.87
CA VAL A 97 2.44 -3.28 9.57
C VAL A 97 1.93 -4.56 10.21
N ALA A 98 1.47 -4.52 11.46
CA ALA A 98 0.91 -5.70 12.14
C ALA A 98 -0.28 -6.26 11.34
N TRP A 99 -1.20 -5.39 10.94
CA TRP A 99 -2.34 -5.79 10.11
C TRP A 99 -1.89 -6.33 8.74
N ILE A 100 -0.95 -5.67 8.05
CA ILE A 100 -0.43 -6.15 6.75
C ILE A 100 0.15 -7.56 6.90
N ARG A 101 0.97 -7.80 7.93
CA ARG A 101 1.60 -9.10 8.16
C ARG A 101 0.57 -10.21 8.35
N GLU A 102 -0.47 -9.95 9.13
CA GLU A 102 -1.55 -10.91 9.40
C GLU A 102 -2.42 -11.16 8.16
N ASN A 103 -2.50 -10.19 7.23
CA ASN A 103 -3.43 -10.22 6.11
C ASN A 103 -2.75 -10.32 4.74
N THR A 104 -1.44 -10.53 4.67
CA THR A 104 -0.70 -10.58 3.38
C THR A 104 -1.31 -11.61 2.42
N GLY A 105 -1.73 -12.78 2.92
CA GLY A 105 -2.39 -13.80 2.10
C GLY A 105 -3.73 -13.35 1.51
N ARG A 106 -4.56 -12.62 2.28
CA ARG A 106 -5.84 -12.06 1.80
C ARG A 106 -5.62 -10.97 0.75
N ILE A 107 -4.56 -10.18 0.91
CA ILE A 107 -4.16 -9.15 -0.06
C ILE A 107 -3.66 -9.79 -1.35
N GLU A 108 -2.85 -10.86 -1.26
CA GLU A 108 -2.44 -11.63 -2.43
C GLU A 108 -3.65 -12.27 -3.13
N GLU A 109 -4.58 -12.87 -2.38
CA GLU A 109 -5.81 -13.47 -2.94
C GLU A 109 -6.67 -12.44 -3.67
N LEU A 110 -6.84 -11.25 -3.10
CA LEU A 110 -7.56 -10.12 -3.72
C LEU A 110 -7.02 -9.80 -5.12
N PHE A 111 -5.72 -9.94 -5.34
CA PHE A 111 -5.04 -9.60 -6.59
C PHE A 111 -4.57 -10.81 -7.41
N SER A 112 -5.06 -12.01 -7.09
CA SER A 112 -4.66 -13.25 -7.75
C SER A 112 -5.36 -13.48 -9.09
N GLY A 113 -4.65 -14.03 -10.07
CA GLY A 113 -5.24 -14.52 -11.33
C GLY A 113 -6.13 -13.48 -12.04
N ASP A 114 -7.33 -13.90 -12.44
CA ASP A 114 -8.28 -13.07 -13.19
C ASP A 114 -9.10 -12.12 -12.30
N SER A 115 -9.10 -12.29 -10.97
CA SER A 115 -9.85 -11.41 -10.07
C SER A 115 -9.23 -10.00 -10.00
N ALA A 116 -7.92 -9.88 -10.20
CA ALA A 116 -7.18 -8.64 -9.98
C ALA A 116 -7.78 -7.41 -10.69
N ALA A 117 -8.30 -7.55 -11.91
CA ALA A 117 -8.88 -6.42 -12.64
C ALA A 117 -10.18 -5.94 -11.97
N ARG A 118 -11.05 -6.90 -11.62
CA ARG A 118 -12.28 -6.62 -10.88
C ARG A 118 -12.00 -6.05 -9.50
N SER A 119 -10.95 -6.52 -8.83
CA SER A 119 -10.53 -6.00 -7.53
C SER A 119 -10.05 -4.55 -7.64
N CYS A 120 -9.26 -4.21 -8.68
CA CYS A 120 -8.91 -2.82 -8.96
C CYS A 120 -10.14 -1.95 -9.18
N GLU A 121 -11.07 -2.38 -10.04
CA GLU A 121 -12.33 -1.65 -10.30
C GLU A 121 -13.13 -1.42 -9.01
N ALA A 122 -13.23 -2.45 -8.15
CA ALA A 122 -13.95 -2.36 -6.89
C ALA A 122 -13.27 -1.40 -5.89
N LEU A 123 -11.94 -1.39 -5.83
CA LEU A 123 -11.18 -0.49 -4.97
C LEU A 123 -11.25 0.96 -5.46
N ILE A 124 -11.18 1.19 -6.78
CA ILE A 124 -11.38 2.52 -7.38
C ILE A 124 -12.79 3.04 -7.05
N ALA A 125 -13.81 2.22 -7.23
CA ALA A 125 -15.18 2.59 -6.89
C ALA A 125 -15.33 2.90 -5.38
N LEU A 126 -14.63 2.16 -4.51
CA LEU A 126 -14.60 2.45 -3.08
C LEU A 126 -13.94 3.80 -2.79
N GLU A 127 -12.80 4.11 -3.41
CA GLU A 127 -12.14 5.42 -3.30
C GLU A 127 -13.06 6.56 -3.74
N ASP A 128 -13.82 6.40 -4.83
CA ASP A 128 -14.78 7.40 -5.31
C ASP A 128 -15.94 7.63 -4.33
N VAL A 129 -16.48 6.54 -3.76
CA VAL A 129 -17.51 6.61 -2.72
C VAL A 129 -16.99 7.34 -1.49
N LEU A 130 -15.77 7.04 -1.06
CA LEU A 130 -15.15 7.67 0.12
C LEU A 130 -14.80 9.13 -0.16
N ALA A 131 -14.30 9.45 -1.35
CA ALA A 131 -14.06 10.82 -1.77
C ALA A 131 -15.35 11.64 -1.72
N THR A 132 -16.45 11.10 -2.25
CA THR A 132 -17.77 11.76 -2.20
C THR A 132 -18.28 11.90 -0.77
N LYS A 133 -18.13 10.85 0.06
CA LYS A 133 -18.57 10.84 1.46
C LYS A 133 -17.85 11.90 2.30
N TYR A 134 -16.53 12.04 2.13
CA TYR A 134 -15.71 12.90 2.99
C TYR A 134 -15.49 14.31 2.44
N TYR A 135 -15.54 14.51 1.11
CA TYR A 135 -15.23 15.79 0.46
C TYR A 135 -16.37 16.34 -0.40
N GLY A 136 -17.49 15.62 -0.53
CA GLY A 136 -18.61 15.99 -1.38
C GLY A 136 -18.43 15.58 -2.84
N PRO A 137 -19.48 15.67 -3.67
CA PRO A 137 -19.42 15.27 -5.07
C PRO A 137 -18.47 16.18 -5.88
N PRO A 138 -17.91 15.69 -7.00
CA PRO A 138 -17.13 16.51 -7.91
C PRO A 138 -17.93 17.74 -8.34
N LYS A 139 -17.29 18.91 -8.38
CA LYS A 139 -17.91 20.11 -8.97
C LYS A 139 -18.03 19.90 -10.48
N ALA A 140 -19.25 20.05 -10.99
CA ALA A 140 -19.59 19.95 -12.42
C ALA A 140 -18.95 21.06 -13.27
#